data_AF-A0A527VSZ6-F1
#
_entry.id   AF-A0A527VSZ6-F1
#
_cell.length_a   1.000
_cell.length_b   1.000
_cell.length_c   1.000
_cell.angle_alpha   90.00
_cell.angle_beta   90.00
_cell.angle_gamma   90.00
#
_symmetry.space_group_name_H-M   'P 1'
#
loop_
_entity.id
_entity.type
_entity.pdbx_description
1 polymer ?
#
loop_
_entity_poly.entity_id
_entity_poly.type
_entity_poly.pdbx_seq_one_letter_code
_entity_poly.pdbx_strand_id
1 'polypeptide(L)'
;SMLQTYLLDTVPGLVPEDIKQKYPNDKTGQINTLLGKNPLLFDTYLKGAIEVDVDCLCDGKETFVSGILEHIEEAGIHSGDSACSLPTHSLRPDLVDELERQTAALARALNVGGLMNVQYAIQDGTVYVLEVNPRASRTVPFVAKTIGRPIAKIAARIMAGETLENAFAHYGAMPDPRNPG
;
A
#
# COMPACT_ATOMS: atom_id res chain seq x y z
N SER A 1 -14.27 -18.81 -21.04
CA SER A 1 -13.31 -17.68 -20.90
C SER A 1 -12.30 -18.02 -19.81
N MET A 2 -11.16 -17.31 -19.72
CA MET A 2 -10.19 -17.49 -18.63
C MET A 2 -10.84 -17.39 -17.23
N LEU A 3 -11.84 -16.50 -17.10
CA LEU A 3 -12.68 -16.36 -15.91
C LEU A 3 -13.46 -17.63 -15.56
N GLN A 4 -14.07 -18.27 -16.56
CA GLN A 4 -14.87 -19.47 -16.36
C GLN A 4 -14.00 -20.66 -15.92
N THR A 5 -12.78 -20.77 -16.48
CA THR A 5 -11.79 -21.77 -16.06
C THR A 5 -11.35 -21.53 -14.62
N TYR A 6 -11.03 -20.28 -14.24
CA TYR A 6 -10.62 -19.96 -12.86
C TYR A 6 -11.73 -20.26 -11.84
N LEU A 7 -12.98 -19.87 -12.14
CA LEU A 7 -14.13 -20.10 -11.26
C LEU A 7 -14.49 -21.58 -11.11
N LEU A 8 -14.30 -22.39 -12.15
CA LEU A 8 -14.70 -23.80 -12.14
C LEU A 8 -13.58 -24.76 -11.72
N ASP A 9 -12.32 -24.37 -11.87
CA ASP A 9 -11.17 -25.25 -11.59
C ASP A 9 -10.35 -24.79 -10.38
N THR A 10 -10.11 -23.48 -10.23
CA THR A 10 -9.24 -22.96 -9.15
C THR A 10 -10.01 -22.64 -7.87
N VAL A 11 -11.12 -21.91 -7.98
CA VAL A 11 -11.91 -21.49 -6.80
C VAL A 11 -12.44 -22.67 -5.96
N PRO A 12 -12.86 -23.81 -6.54
CA PRO A 12 -13.24 -24.99 -5.73
C PRO A 12 -12.11 -25.52 -4.85
N GLY A 13 -10.85 -25.35 -5.28
CA GLY A 13 -9.68 -25.71 -4.49
C GLY A 13 -9.46 -24.80 -3.27
N LEU A 14 -9.98 -23.57 -3.32
CA LEU A 14 -9.90 -22.58 -2.24
C LEU A 14 -11.05 -22.70 -1.23
N VAL A 15 -12.04 -23.56 -1.48
CA VAL A 15 -13.16 -23.78 -0.55
C VAL A 15 -12.65 -24.51 0.70
N PRO A 16 -12.75 -23.91 1.89
CA PRO A 16 -12.34 -24.58 3.13
C PRO A 16 -13.27 -25.75 3.48
N GLU A 17 -12.73 -26.69 4.26
CA GLU A 17 -13.36 -28.00 4.49
C GLU A 17 -14.70 -27.90 5.23
N ASP A 18 -14.87 -26.89 6.08
CA ASP A 18 -16.12 -26.60 6.78
C ASP A 18 -17.25 -26.20 5.81
N ILE A 19 -16.93 -25.44 4.75
CA ILE A 19 -17.90 -25.08 3.71
C ILE A 19 -18.22 -26.32 2.84
N LYS A 20 -17.22 -27.16 2.54
CA LYS A 20 -17.45 -28.42 1.81
C LYS A 20 -18.37 -29.36 2.57
N GLN A 21 -18.18 -29.51 3.89
CA GLN A 21 -19.05 -30.33 4.74
C GLN A 21 -20.48 -29.79 4.82
N LYS A 22 -20.65 -28.46 4.79
CA LYS A 22 -21.96 -27.81 4.79
C LYS A 22 -22.71 -27.99 3.46
N TYR A 23 -21.99 -28.09 2.34
CA TYR A 23 -22.55 -28.19 0.99
C TYR A 23 -21.87 -29.31 0.16
N PRO A 24 -21.91 -30.59 0.56
CA PRO A 24 -21.02 -31.64 0.05
C PRO A 24 -21.17 -31.95 -1.44
N ASN A 25 -22.36 -31.72 -2.02
CA ASN A 25 -22.64 -31.96 -3.44
C ASN A 25 -23.03 -30.69 -4.21
N ASP A 26 -22.93 -29.52 -3.59
CA ASP A 26 -23.33 -28.24 -4.19
C ASP A 26 -22.10 -27.33 -4.35
N LYS A 27 -21.36 -27.54 -5.45
CA LYS A 27 -20.19 -26.71 -5.78
C LYS A 27 -20.54 -25.24 -5.94
N THR A 28 -21.73 -24.93 -6.46
CA THR A 28 -22.18 -23.55 -6.63
C THR A 28 -22.44 -22.90 -5.26
N GLY A 29 -23.10 -23.61 -4.34
CA GLY A 29 -23.29 -23.17 -2.96
C GLY A 29 -21.99 -23.00 -2.18
N GLN A 30 -21.01 -23.88 -2.40
CA GLN A 30 -19.66 -23.76 -1.84
C GLN A 30 -18.96 -22.47 -2.31
N ILE A 31 -18.90 -22.25 -3.62
CA ILE A 31 -18.27 -21.07 -4.24
C ILE A 31 -18.98 -19.80 -3.76
N ASN A 32 -20.31 -19.75 -3.80
CA ASN A 32 -21.08 -18.58 -3.36
C ASN A 32 -20.88 -18.27 -1.87
N THR A 33 -20.75 -19.30 -1.02
CA THR A 33 -20.48 -19.11 0.41
C THR A 33 -19.07 -18.57 0.64
N LEU A 34 -18.07 -19.07 -0.10
CA LEU A 34 -16.69 -18.59 -0.04
C LEU A 34 -16.61 -17.12 -0.51
N LEU A 35 -17.16 -16.82 -1.68
CA LEU A 35 -17.12 -15.50 -2.30
C LEU A 35 -17.98 -14.47 -1.56
N GLY A 36 -19.06 -14.91 -0.91
CA GLY A 36 -19.91 -14.04 -0.09
C GLY A 36 -19.22 -13.49 1.16
N LYS A 37 -18.14 -14.14 1.63
CA LYS A 37 -17.31 -13.65 2.74
C LYS A 37 -15.96 -13.11 2.29
N ASN A 38 -15.45 -13.58 1.15
CA ASN A 38 -14.14 -13.22 0.61
C ASN A 38 -14.32 -12.83 -0.86
N PRO A 39 -14.59 -11.54 -1.16
CA PRO A 39 -14.75 -11.12 -2.55
C PRO A 39 -13.45 -11.35 -3.31
N LEU A 40 -13.55 -11.88 -4.53
CA LEU A 40 -12.43 -11.96 -5.45
C LEU A 40 -12.34 -10.65 -6.23
N LEU A 41 -11.18 -9.99 -6.14
CA LEU A 41 -10.87 -8.84 -6.97
C LEU A 41 -10.39 -9.32 -8.34
N PHE A 42 -11.07 -8.86 -9.39
CA PHE A 42 -10.61 -9.00 -10.77
C PHE A 42 -10.25 -7.62 -11.26
N ASP A 43 -8.98 -7.41 -11.60
CA ASP A 43 -8.49 -6.13 -12.06
C ASP A 43 -7.76 -6.26 -13.40
N THR A 44 -7.65 -5.15 -14.11
CA THR A 44 -6.95 -5.08 -15.39
C THR A 44 -5.44 -5.01 -15.15
N TYR A 45 -4.69 -5.84 -15.85
CA TYR A 45 -3.24 -5.79 -15.78
C TYR A 45 -2.69 -4.53 -16.46
N LEU A 46 -2.05 -3.66 -15.68
CA LEU A 46 -1.44 -2.41 -16.13
C LEU A 46 -0.02 -2.66 -16.67
N LYS A 47 0.07 -3.20 -17.89
CA LYS A 47 1.34 -3.50 -18.53
C LYS A 47 2.20 -2.25 -18.76
N GLY A 48 3.49 -2.30 -18.42
CA GLY A 48 4.41 -1.18 -18.64
C GLY A 48 4.22 -0.01 -17.67
N ALA A 49 3.38 -0.17 -16.64
CA ALA A 49 3.19 0.87 -15.63
C ALA A 49 4.37 0.89 -14.64
N ILE A 50 4.70 2.06 -14.13
CA ILE A 50 5.70 2.23 -13.06
C ILE A 50 5.01 1.95 -11.73
N GLU A 51 5.56 1.05 -10.92
CA GLU A 51 5.06 0.77 -9.57
C GLU A 51 5.73 1.69 -8.54
N VAL A 52 4.93 2.20 -7.60
CA VAL A 52 5.39 3.16 -6.59
C VAL A 52 4.85 2.77 -5.21
N ASP A 53 5.76 2.63 -4.25
CA ASP A 53 5.44 2.46 -2.83
C ASP A 53 5.51 3.82 -2.12
N VAL A 54 4.47 4.19 -1.39
CA VAL A 54 4.45 5.43 -0.61
C VAL A 54 4.20 5.12 0.86
N ASP A 55 5.17 5.43 1.71
CA ASP A 55 5.06 5.30 3.17
C ASP A 55 4.71 6.66 3.79
N CYS A 56 3.68 6.72 4.63
CA CYS A 56 3.30 7.94 5.36
C CYS A 56 2.98 7.72 6.84
N LEU A 57 3.11 8.79 7.60
CA LEU A 57 2.66 8.93 8.99
C LEU A 57 1.42 9.83 9.03
N CYS A 58 0.41 9.48 9.82
CA CYS A 58 -0.77 10.31 10.02
C CYS A 58 -1.19 10.30 11.50
N ASP A 59 -1.53 11.46 12.06
CA ASP A 59 -2.05 11.59 13.43
C ASP A 59 -3.58 11.71 13.50
N GLY A 60 -4.25 11.38 12.39
CA GLY A 60 -5.69 11.55 12.20
C GLY A 60 -6.07 12.94 11.64
N LYS A 61 -5.15 13.90 11.58
CA LYS A 61 -5.39 15.23 10.99
C LYS A 61 -4.32 15.56 9.95
N GLU A 62 -3.08 15.60 10.40
CA GLU A 62 -1.91 15.92 9.58
C GLU A 62 -1.30 14.63 9.06
N THR A 63 -0.73 14.70 7.85
CA THR A 63 -0.05 13.57 7.22
C THR A 63 1.32 13.99 6.75
N PHE A 64 2.33 13.19 7.05
CA PHE A 64 3.69 13.32 6.54
C PHE A 64 4.01 12.13 5.66
N VAL A 65 4.21 12.38 4.36
CA VAL A 65 4.70 11.36 3.43
C VAL A 65 6.19 11.18 3.69
N SER A 66 6.56 10.04 4.26
CA SER A 66 7.93 9.78 4.72
C SER A 66 8.86 9.27 3.62
N GLY A 67 8.32 8.69 2.55
CA GLY A 67 9.10 8.26 1.40
C GLY A 67 8.20 7.85 0.25
N ILE A 68 8.63 8.18 -0.96
CA ILE A 68 8.04 7.75 -2.23
C ILE A 68 9.12 6.95 -2.95
N LEU A 69 8.91 5.64 -3.04
CA LEU A 69 9.86 4.69 -3.58
C LEU A 69 9.39 4.25 -4.96
N GLU A 70 10.17 4.58 -5.98
CA GLU A 70 9.91 4.13 -7.35
C GLU A 70 10.57 2.78 -7.57
N HIS A 71 9.81 1.79 -8.03
CA HIS A 71 10.38 0.48 -8.39
C HIS A 71 11.16 0.58 -9.70
N ILE A 72 12.22 -0.21 -9.83
CA ILE A 72 13.01 -0.30 -11.07
C ILE A 72 12.29 -1.19 -12.09
N GLU A 73 11.64 -2.24 -11.60
CA GLU A 73 10.79 -3.14 -12.37
C GLU A 73 9.40 -2.54 -12.66
N GLU A 74 8.76 -3.00 -13.73
CA GLU A 74 7.39 -2.63 -14.09
C GLU A 74 6.37 -3.30 -13.14
N ALA A 75 5.18 -2.67 -13.04
CA ALA A 75 4.07 -3.17 -12.25
C ALA A 75 3.68 -4.61 -12.63
N GLY A 76 3.50 -5.43 -11.59
CA GLY A 76 3.17 -6.86 -11.73
C GLY A 76 4.29 -7.82 -11.34
N ILE A 77 5.50 -7.33 -11.12
CA ILE A 77 6.49 -8.05 -10.32
C ILE A 77 6.20 -7.74 -8.86
N HIS A 78 6.22 -8.77 -7.99
CA HIS A 78 5.84 -8.59 -6.59
C HIS A 78 6.76 -7.57 -5.91
N SER A 79 6.18 -6.52 -5.30
CA SER A 79 6.91 -5.42 -4.65
C SER A 79 8.03 -5.87 -3.72
N GLY A 80 7.89 -7.06 -3.11
CA GLY A 80 8.88 -7.81 -2.32
C GLY A 80 10.26 -8.01 -2.97
N ASP A 81 10.27 -8.26 -4.28
CA ASP A 81 11.42 -8.71 -5.05
C ASP A 81 11.99 -7.59 -5.95
N SER A 82 11.26 -6.48 -6.09
CA SER A 82 11.67 -5.33 -6.88
C SER A 82 12.79 -4.53 -6.19
N ALA A 83 13.74 -4.05 -6.99
CA ALA A 83 14.63 -2.98 -6.57
C ALA A 83 13.86 -1.66 -6.57
N CYS A 84 14.24 -0.71 -5.70
CA CYS A 84 13.58 0.59 -5.65
C CYS A 84 14.55 1.75 -5.40
N SER A 85 14.13 2.94 -5.81
CA SER A 85 14.86 4.21 -5.63
C SER A 85 14.10 5.13 -4.68
N LEU A 86 14.85 5.75 -3.76
CA LEU A 86 14.39 6.85 -2.90
C LEU A 86 15.53 7.89 -2.83
N PRO A 87 15.35 9.11 -3.37
CA PRO A 87 14.13 9.62 -4.01
C PRO A 87 13.83 8.92 -5.35
N THR A 88 12.62 9.15 -5.87
CA THR A 88 12.20 8.69 -7.20
C THR A 88 13.19 9.15 -8.27
N HIS A 89 13.51 8.29 -9.23
CA HIS A 89 14.58 8.52 -10.21
C HIS A 89 14.08 9.04 -11.56
N SER A 90 12.84 8.67 -11.97
CA SER A 90 12.30 9.03 -13.28
C SER A 90 10.96 9.79 -13.20
N LEU A 91 10.29 9.76 -12.04
CA LEU A 91 9.01 10.44 -11.87
C LEU A 91 9.15 11.95 -11.99
N ARG A 92 8.22 12.56 -12.74
CA ARG A 92 8.12 14.01 -12.85
C ARG A 92 7.59 14.62 -11.54
N PRO A 93 7.97 15.86 -11.19
CA PRO A 93 7.52 16.52 -9.97
C PRO A 93 6.00 16.59 -9.79
N ASP A 94 5.24 16.78 -10.88
CA ASP A 94 3.77 16.83 -10.85
C ASP A 94 3.14 15.51 -10.40
N LEU A 95 3.75 14.38 -10.78
CA LEU A 95 3.29 13.05 -10.35
C LEU A 95 3.63 12.80 -8.88
N VAL A 96 4.79 13.26 -8.42
CA VAL A 96 5.18 13.18 -7.00
C VAL A 96 4.22 13.99 -6.14
N ASP A 97 3.87 15.21 -6.55
CA ASP A 97 2.88 16.05 -5.87
C ASP A 97 1.51 15.36 -5.80
N GLU A 98 1.08 14.71 -6.89
CA GLU A 98 -0.20 13.99 -6.93
C GLU A 98 -0.20 12.75 -6.02
N LEU A 99 0.89 11.98 -5.99
CA LEU A 99 1.06 10.84 -5.07
C LEU A 99 0.97 11.28 -3.61
N GLU A 100 1.60 12.40 -3.24
CA GLU A 100 1.52 12.94 -1.89
C GLU A 100 0.09 13.38 -1.54
N ARG A 101 -0.56 14.09 -2.45
CA ARG A 101 -1.93 14.56 -2.29
C ARG A 101 -2.92 13.41 -2.11
N GLN A 102 -2.83 12.37 -2.94
CA GLN A 102 -3.69 11.18 -2.86
C GLN A 102 -3.41 10.40 -1.57
N THR A 103 -2.15 10.20 -1.21
CA THR A 103 -1.75 9.49 0.02
C THR A 103 -2.29 10.19 1.26
N ALA A 104 -2.16 11.52 1.35
CA ALA A 104 -2.70 12.29 2.47
C ALA A 104 -4.24 12.25 2.53
N ALA A 105 -4.91 12.27 1.37
CA ALA A 105 -6.36 12.11 1.32
C ALA A 105 -6.81 10.72 1.79
N LEU A 106 -6.14 9.66 1.36
CA LEU A 106 -6.39 8.28 1.79
C LEU A 106 -6.15 8.10 3.29
N ALA A 107 -5.04 8.62 3.82
CA ALA A 107 -4.71 8.56 5.25
C ALA A 107 -5.84 9.11 6.13
N ARG A 108 -6.37 10.29 5.75
CA ARG A 108 -7.48 10.93 6.47
C ARG A 108 -8.79 10.18 6.28
N ALA A 109 -9.11 9.76 5.05
CA ALA A 109 -10.35 9.04 4.77
C ALA A 109 -10.44 7.69 5.51
N LEU A 110 -9.30 7.03 5.70
CA LEU A 110 -9.19 5.76 6.42
C LEU A 110 -8.97 5.93 7.94
N ASN A 111 -8.95 7.16 8.45
CA ASN A 111 -8.70 7.47 9.86
C ASN A 111 -7.40 6.86 10.39
N VAL A 112 -6.32 6.92 9.61
CA VAL A 112 -5.01 6.38 10.00
C VAL A 112 -4.46 7.15 11.20
N GLY A 113 -4.04 6.41 12.23
CA GLY A 113 -3.25 6.90 13.36
C GLY A 113 -1.98 6.09 13.50
N GLY A 114 -0.86 6.60 12.98
CA GLY A 114 0.42 5.88 12.88
C GLY A 114 0.88 5.75 11.42
N LEU A 115 1.30 4.55 11.01
CA LEU A 115 1.84 4.27 9.68
C LEU A 115 0.77 3.79 8.71
N MET A 116 0.90 4.21 7.46
CA MET A 116 0.20 3.63 6.31
C MET A 116 1.16 3.54 5.14
N ASN A 117 1.01 2.51 4.33
CA ASN A 117 1.65 2.34 3.04
C ASN A 117 0.58 2.28 1.94
N VAL A 118 0.87 2.89 0.79
CA VAL A 118 0.04 2.81 -0.40
C VAL A 118 0.89 2.36 -1.57
N GLN A 119 0.40 1.38 -2.33
CA GLN A 119 0.99 0.96 -3.60
C GLN A 119 0.20 1.59 -4.74
N TYR A 120 0.92 2.24 -5.66
CA TYR A 120 0.37 2.86 -6.85
C TYR A 120 0.98 2.25 -8.12
N ALA A 121 0.24 2.36 -9.21
CA ALA A 121 0.76 2.18 -10.57
C ALA A 121 0.58 3.49 -11.35
N ILE A 122 1.58 3.86 -12.14
CA ILE A 122 1.53 5.03 -13.02
C ILE A 122 1.64 4.57 -14.47
N GLN A 123 0.58 4.82 -15.24
CA GLN A 123 0.54 4.50 -16.67
C GLN A 123 0.14 5.75 -17.47
N ASP A 124 0.96 6.12 -18.45
CA ASP A 124 0.74 7.30 -19.30
C ASP A 124 0.43 8.59 -18.52
N GLY A 125 1.05 8.75 -17.35
CA GLY A 125 0.85 9.89 -16.44
C GLY A 125 -0.42 9.83 -15.59
N THR A 126 -1.20 8.75 -15.66
CA THR A 126 -2.36 8.51 -14.79
C THR A 126 -1.93 7.67 -13.59
N VAL A 127 -2.29 8.13 -12.38
CA VAL A 127 -2.02 7.44 -11.11
C VAL A 127 -3.21 6.54 -10.76
N TYR A 128 -2.92 5.25 -10.55
CA TYR A 128 -3.86 4.22 -10.12
C TYR A 128 -3.47 3.73 -8.73
N VAL A 129 -4.45 3.55 -7.84
CA VAL A 129 -4.24 2.92 -6.52
C VAL A 129 -4.36 1.42 -6.69
N LEU A 130 -3.34 0.66 -6.28
CA LEU A 130 -3.37 -0.81 -6.28
C LEU A 130 -3.90 -1.34 -4.93
N GLU A 131 -3.25 -0.95 -3.84
CA GLU A 131 -3.66 -1.33 -2.49
C GLU A 131 -3.25 -0.30 -1.44
N VAL A 132 -3.94 -0.31 -0.31
CA VAL A 132 -3.63 0.51 0.87
C VAL A 132 -3.49 -0.38 2.09
N ASN A 133 -2.36 -0.25 2.78
CA ASN A 133 -2.01 -0.98 3.98
C ASN A 133 -1.96 0.00 5.16
N PRO A 134 -3.01 0.11 6.02
CA PRO A 134 -3.01 0.99 7.20
C PRO A 134 -2.17 0.40 8.35
N ARG A 135 -0.90 0.10 8.05
CA ARG A 135 0.10 -0.49 8.92
C ARG A 135 1.50 -0.17 8.39
N ALA A 136 2.51 -0.50 9.17
CA ALA A 136 3.88 -0.48 8.69
C ALA A 136 4.07 -1.48 7.52
N SER A 137 4.76 -1.02 6.48
CA SER A 137 5.28 -1.83 5.38
C SER A 137 6.68 -2.35 5.70
N ARG A 138 7.20 -3.21 4.82
CA ARG A 138 8.57 -3.70 4.87
C ARG A 138 9.62 -2.64 4.52
N THR A 139 9.22 -1.55 3.86
CA THR A 139 10.10 -0.46 3.38
C THR A 139 10.41 0.56 4.46
N VAL A 140 9.61 0.63 5.54
CA VAL A 140 9.80 1.58 6.65
C VAL A 140 11.23 1.62 7.21
N PRO A 141 11.94 0.49 7.45
CA PRO A 141 13.34 0.53 7.91
C PRO A 141 14.29 1.18 6.91
N PHE A 142 14.09 0.97 5.61
CA PHE A 142 14.87 1.60 4.55
C PHE A 142 14.59 3.11 4.52
N VAL A 143 13.32 3.52 4.48
CA VAL A 143 12.91 4.93 4.54
C VAL A 143 13.52 5.64 5.75
N ALA A 144 13.41 5.04 6.94
CA ALA A 144 13.94 5.60 8.18
C ALA A 144 15.46 5.85 8.14
N LYS A 145 16.21 4.97 7.47
CA LYS A 145 17.67 5.11 7.30
C LYS A 145 18.01 6.18 6.28
N THR A 146 17.29 6.24 5.16
CA THR A 146 17.53 7.23 4.11
C THR A 146 17.25 8.65 4.59
N ILE A 147 16.11 8.90 5.23
CA ILE A 147 15.75 10.25 5.71
C ILE A 147 16.39 10.63 7.06
N GLY A 148 17.11 9.70 7.68
CA GLY A 148 17.76 9.92 8.98
C GLY A 148 16.80 10.18 10.14
N ARG A 149 15.60 9.56 10.15
CA ARG A 149 14.62 9.67 11.24
C ARG A 149 14.03 8.32 11.64
N PRO A 150 13.77 8.08 12.94
CA PRO A 150 13.24 6.81 13.43
C PRO A 150 11.72 6.72 13.19
N ILE A 151 11.30 6.58 11.94
CA ILE A 151 9.89 6.59 11.51
C ILE A 151 8.99 5.67 12.33
N ALA A 152 9.42 4.43 12.60
CA ALA A 152 8.63 3.50 13.41
C ALA A 152 8.44 3.96 14.87
N LYS A 153 9.42 4.65 15.47
CA LYS A 153 9.29 5.21 16.82
C LYS A 153 8.36 6.42 16.84
N ILE A 154 8.44 7.26 15.81
CA ILE A 154 7.52 8.41 15.63
C ILE A 154 6.09 7.89 15.49
N ALA A 155 5.86 6.88 14.65
CA ALA A 155 4.57 6.22 14.49
C ALA A 155 4.00 5.70 15.82
N ALA A 156 4.85 5.05 16.64
CA ALA A 156 4.44 4.54 17.94
C ALA A 156 3.99 5.64 18.91
N ARG A 157 4.62 6.82 18.85
CA ARG A 157 4.19 7.99 19.65
C ARG A 157 2.86 8.56 19.17
N ILE A 158 2.66 8.62 17.86
CA ILE A 158 1.37 9.03 17.27
C ILE A 158 0.26 8.08 17.69
N MET A 159 0.51 6.76 17.63
CA MET A 159 -0.43 5.74 18.13
C MET A 159 -0.71 5.87 19.63
N ALA A 160 0.20 6.46 20.40
CA ALA A 160 0.01 6.76 21.83
C ALA A 160 -0.73 8.09 22.08
N GLY A 161 -1.15 8.81 21.03
CA GLY A 161 -1.99 10.01 21.11
C GLY A 161 -1.25 11.33 20.91
N GLU A 162 0.03 11.32 20.53
CA GLU A 162 0.75 12.55 20.19
C GLU A 162 0.39 13.05 18.79
N THR A 163 0.42 14.38 18.62
CA THR A 163 0.38 14.98 17.29
C THR A 163 1.64 14.64 16.51
N LEU A 164 1.55 14.68 15.19
CA LEU A 164 2.66 14.44 14.28
C LEU A 164 3.85 15.35 14.61
N GLU A 165 3.61 16.64 14.83
CA GLU A 165 4.63 17.62 15.20
C GLU A 165 5.33 17.26 16.52
N ASN A 166 4.58 16.95 17.58
CA ASN A 166 5.14 16.58 18.88
C ASN A 166 5.96 15.29 18.79
N ALA A 167 5.45 14.30 18.06
CA ALA A 167 6.13 13.03 17.86
C ALA A 167 7.48 13.23 17.13
N PHE A 168 7.55 14.12 16.14
CA PHE A 168 8.80 14.47 15.46
C PHE A 168 9.76 15.24 16.36
N ALA A 169 9.28 16.20 17.17
CA ALA A 169 10.12 17.05 18.01
C ALA A 169 11.06 16.27 18.95
N HIS A 170 10.69 15.04 19.35
CA HIS A 170 11.54 14.14 20.12
C HIS A 170 12.79 13.65 19.38
N TYR A 171 12.82 13.74 18.06
CA TYR A 171 13.87 13.23 17.19
C TYR A 171 14.43 14.30 16.23
N GLY A 172 14.14 15.58 16.51
CA GLY A 172 14.59 16.74 15.73
C GLY A 172 13.51 17.31 14.82
N ALA A 173 13.90 18.26 13.96
CA ALA A 173 12.97 18.83 12.99
C ALA A 173 12.48 17.75 11.99
N MET A 174 11.23 17.92 11.55
CA MET A 174 10.66 17.15 10.45
C MET A 174 11.52 17.37 9.19
N PRO A 175 12.07 16.32 8.59
CA PRO A 175 12.94 16.46 7.42
C PRO A 175 12.12 16.74 6.15
N ASP A 176 12.80 17.18 5.10
CA ASP A 176 12.25 17.14 3.74
C ASP A 176 12.48 15.73 3.17
N PRO A 177 11.43 14.92 2.98
CA PRO A 177 11.56 13.55 2.47
C PRO A 177 11.99 13.52 0.99
N ARG A 178 11.81 14.61 0.24
CA ARG A 178 12.28 14.75 -1.14
C ARG A 178 13.76 15.09 -1.23
N ASN A 179 14.33 15.59 -0.12
CA ASN A 179 15.74 15.91 0.00
C ASN A 179 16.32 15.35 1.32
N PRO A 180 16.44 14.01 1.43
CA PRO A 180 16.74 13.33 2.69
C PRO A 180 18.16 13.53 3.24
N GLY A 181 19.04 14.22 2.51
CA GLY A 181 20.42 14.49 2.93
C GLY A 181 21.36 14.67 1.75
#